data_AF-A0A5B6WWN3-F1
#
_entry.id   AF-A0A5B6WWN3-F1
#
_cell.length_a   1.000
_cell.length_b   1.000
_cell.length_c   1.000
_cell.angle_alpha   90.00
_cell.angle_beta   90.00
_cell.angle_gamma   90.00
#
_symmetry.space_group_name_H-M   'P 1'
#
loop_
_entity.id
_entity.type
_entity.pdbx_description
1 polymer ?
#
loop_
_entity_poly.entity_id
_entity_poly.type
_entity_poly.pdbx_seq_one_letter_code
_entity_poly.pdbx_strand_id
1 'polypeptide(L)'
;MDCCSFSSSLSLSLSLMLKPRPPLMTINYNGNSQRSRRKKKRHCLLQVSAISYQSFIHFALNETKRHTLLLPSPLQEKYGSMIAMDEQTRLEMLSFKTPKIRLLRSMSIEGEAMQVLDFAAFPKPEFDLPIFCGNFFTTANMNIVVLDLNPLHDVTSRRDYKEKYYDRLLPLGLKYTELLPWGGKLTSESIKFFSPIVIWTKFSSSNSKHEVLYSAFMEYYKAWLELMEQAVEDTDPSQIACNLEAQHRYLTWRAEKDPGHRVLKRLIGEKLAKDLLRNFLFSGIDELGSKTFLDYFPEYSIEDGTINEKRSIIGKGFENRPWDKNGEFIGNDLRN
;
A
#
# COMPACT_ATOMS: atom_id res chain seq x y z
N MET A 1 -18.92 -24.68 54.73
CA MET A 1 -18.70 -25.01 56.16
C MET A 1 -18.39 -26.49 56.21
N ASP A 2 -17.11 -26.83 56.20
CA ASP A 2 -16.47 -27.51 57.33
C ASP A 2 -14.98 -27.63 57.05
N CYS A 3 -14.22 -27.16 58.03
CA CYS A 3 -12.79 -27.14 58.11
C CYS A 3 -12.25 -28.55 58.40
N CYS A 4 -11.04 -28.86 57.94
CA CYS A 4 -9.93 -29.09 58.87
C CYS A 4 -8.59 -29.27 58.13
N SER A 5 -7.67 -28.44 58.57
CA SER A 5 -6.25 -28.34 58.28
C SER A 5 -5.47 -29.57 58.75
N PHE A 6 -4.35 -29.88 58.09
CA PHE A 6 -3.12 -30.25 58.80
C PHE A 6 -1.89 -29.81 58.00
N SER A 7 -1.02 -29.11 58.72
CA SER A 7 0.27 -28.58 58.35
C SER A 7 1.36 -29.65 58.53
N SER A 8 2.42 -29.61 57.74
CA SER A 8 3.78 -29.68 58.29
C SER A 8 4.82 -29.18 57.28
N SER A 9 5.57 -28.20 57.75
CA SER A 9 6.77 -27.60 57.18
C SER A 9 7.99 -28.50 57.39
N LEU A 10 8.93 -28.51 56.44
CA LEU A 10 10.35 -28.70 56.74
C LEU A 10 11.21 -27.89 55.78
N SER A 11 11.73 -26.80 56.33
CA SER A 11 12.83 -25.98 55.85
C SER A 11 14.16 -26.73 55.98
N LEU A 12 15.07 -26.58 55.01
CA LEU A 12 16.50 -26.64 55.29
C LEU A 12 17.24 -25.60 54.45
N SER A 13 17.94 -24.74 55.19
CA SER A 13 18.69 -23.58 54.77
C SER A 13 20.18 -23.87 54.69
N LEU A 14 20.85 -23.01 53.91
CA LEU A 14 22.26 -22.62 53.95
C LEU A 14 23.35 -23.70 53.71
N SER A 15 24.23 -23.40 52.76
CA SER A 15 25.63 -23.05 53.08
C SER A 15 26.37 -22.54 51.84
N LEU A 16 26.80 -21.27 51.91
CA LEU A 16 27.84 -20.69 51.07
C LEU A 16 29.17 -21.39 51.32
N MET A 17 29.91 -21.73 50.26
CA MET A 17 31.35 -21.96 50.34
C MET A 17 32.06 -21.25 49.19
N LEU A 18 32.64 -20.10 49.54
CA LEU A 18 33.63 -19.36 48.76
C LEU A 18 34.86 -20.23 48.51
N LYS A 19 35.39 -20.21 47.28
CA LYS A 19 36.73 -20.72 46.95
C LYS A 19 37.52 -19.69 46.13
N PRO A 20 38.86 -19.71 46.21
CA PRO A 20 39.68 -18.50 46.35
C PRO A 20 40.28 -17.96 45.04
N ARG A 21 40.73 -16.69 45.12
CA ARG A 21 41.46 -15.93 44.09
C ARG A 21 42.81 -16.56 43.73
N PRO A 22 43.24 -16.53 42.46
CA PRO A 22 44.62 -16.75 42.07
C PRO A 22 45.45 -15.44 42.08
N PRO A 23 46.79 -15.53 42.17
CA PRO A 23 47.66 -14.42 42.58
C PRO A 23 48.10 -13.50 41.43
N LEU A 24 48.48 -12.27 41.81
CA LEU A 24 49.15 -11.29 40.95
C LEU A 24 50.56 -11.79 40.57
N MET A 25 50.90 -11.70 39.28
CA MET A 25 52.29 -11.55 38.84
C MET A 25 52.45 -10.42 37.82
N THR A 26 53.41 -9.59 38.19
CA THR A 26 54.34 -8.67 37.51
C THR A 26 54.28 -8.46 35.99
N ILE A 27 54.46 -7.17 35.67
CA ILE A 27 54.67 -6.53 34.38
C ILE A 27 55.82 -7.17 33.58
N ASN A 28 55.63 -7.32 32.27
CA ASN A 28 56.71 -7.32 31.28
C ASN A 28 56.26 -6.61 29.98
N TYR A 29 57.06 -5.65 29.55
CA TYR A 29 56.94 -4.88 28.31
C TYR A 29 57.72 -5.57 27.18
N ASN A 30 57.05 -5.80 26.05
CA ASN A 30 57.55 -6.02 24.67
C ASN A 30 56.45 -6.79 23.93
N GLY A 31 56.05 -6.55 22.69
CA GLY A 31 56.47 -5.67 21.62
C GLY A 31 55.72 -6.16 20.37
N ASN A 32 55.42 -5.23 19.46
CA ASN A 32 54.98 -5.44 18.08
C ASN A 32 53.57 -5.97 17.72
N SER A 33 52.98 -5.15 16.84
CA SER A 33 52.10 -5.48 15.72
C SER A 33 50.61 -5.71 16.01
N GLN A 34 49.78 -4.76 15.59
CA GLN A 34 49.00 -4.87 14.35
C GLN A 34 47.94 -3.75 14.32
N ARG A 35 48.00 -2.93 13.27
CA ARG A 35 46.96 -1.96 12.90
C ARG A 35 45.64 -2.70 12.65
N SER A 36 44.77 -2.75 13.66
CA SER A 36 43.38 -3.13 13.48
C SER A 36 42.62 -1.97 12.84
N ARG A 37 42.42 -2.02 11.52
CA ARG A 37 41.42 -1.23 10.81
C ARG A 37 40.03 -1.66 11.31
N ARG A 38 39.51 -0.97 12.32
CA ARG A 38 38.07 -1.02 12.66
C ARG A 38 37.28 -0.41 11.49
N LYS A 39 36.84 -1.26 10.55
CA LYS A 39 35.72 -0.94 9.65
C LYS A 39 34.47 -0.77 10.53
N LYS A 40 34.18 0.46 10.96
CA LYS A 40 32.84 0.83 11.44
C LYS A 40 31.89 0.71 10.25
N LYS A 41 31.19 -0.43 10.11
CA LYS A 41 29.93 -0.47 9.37
C LYS A 41 28.95 0.43 10.14
N ARG A 42 28.88 1.71 9.77
CA ARG A 42 27.75 2.56 10.13
C ARG A 42 26.54 1.99 9.38
N HIS A 43 25.74 1.16 10.04
CA HIS A 43 24.36 1.00 9.63
C HIS A 43 23.69 2.34 9.92
N CYS A 44 23.50 3.16 8.89
CA CYS A 44 22.67 4.35 8.98
C CYS A 44 21.23 3.85 9.10
N LEU A 45 20.76 3.69 10.34
CA LEU A 45 19.35 3.48 10.62
C LEU A 45 18.67 4.81 10.30
N LEU A 46 18.02 4.88 9.13
CA LEU A 46 17.17 6.02 8.81
C LEU A 46 15.99 6.01 9.79
N GLN A 47 15.85 7.11 10.52
CA GLN A 47 14.64 7.34 11.29
C GLN A 47 13.48 7.52 10.29
N VAL A 48 12.35 6.88 10.54
CA VAL A 48 11.18 6.91 9.64
C VAL A 48 10.69 8.34 9.38
N SER A 49 10.84 9.21 10.38
CA SER A 49 10.54 10.65 10.28
C SER A 49 11.39 11.41 9.26
N ALA A 50 12.48 10.83 8.74
CA ALA A 50 13.30 11.46 7.69
C ALA A 50 12.69 11.35 6.28
N ILE A 51 11.64 10.54 6.11
CA ILE A 51 10.95 10.35 4.84
C ILE A 51 9.56 10.97 4.97
N SER A 52 9.20 11.89 4.08
CA SER A 52 7.84 12.43 3.99
C SER A 52 7.31 12.28 2.56
N TYR A 53 6.12 11.67 2.47
CA TYR A 53 5.41 11.50 1.20
C TYR A 53 4.71 12.77 0.71
N GLN A 54 4.78 13.88 1.47
CA GLN A 54 4.23 15.18 1.04
C GLN A 54 4.86 15.66 -0.26
N SER A 55 6.15 15.37 -0.48
CA SER A 55 6.85 15.67 -1.74
C SER A 55 6.22 14.99 -2.96
N PHE A 56 5.65 13.80 -2.80
CA PHE A 56 4.94 13.05 -3.85
C PHE A 56 3.60 13.71 -4.15
N ILE A 57 2.85 14.07 -3.11
CA ILE A 57 1.56 14.75 -3.22
C ILE A 57 1.75 16.12 -3.88
N HIS A 58 2.69 16.93 -3.40
CA HIS A 58 3.00 18.24 -3.97
C HIS A 58 3.38 18.16 -5.44
N PHE A 59 4.23 17.21 -5.81
CA PHE A 59 4.57 16.97 -7.22
C PHE A 59 3.31 16.67 -8.03
N ALA A 60 2.50 15.70 -7.62
CA ALA A 60 1.32 15.28 -8.36
C ALA A 60 0.30 16.41 -8.53
N LEU A 61 0.02 17.17 -7.46
CA LEU A 61 -0.91 18.30 -7.53
C LEU A 61 -0.38 19.42 -8.43
N ASN A 62 0.92 19.73 -8.36
CA ASN A 62 1.53 20.75 -9.21
C ASN A 62 1.56 20.32 -10.68
N GLU A 63 1.86 19.05 -10.96
CA GLU A 63 1.83 18.54 -12.32
C GLU A 63 0.41 18.55 -12.86
N THR A 64 -0.58 18.07 -12.11
CA THR A 64 -2.00 18.10 -12.53
C THR A 64 -2.47 19.49 -12.92
N LYS A 65 -2.09 20.52 -12.15
CA LYS A 65 -2.45 21.93 -12.44
C LYS A 65 -1.89 22.45 -13.76
N ARG A 66 -0.84 21.83 -14.31
CA ARG A 66 -0.28 22.17 -15.63
C ARG A 66 -1.11 21.59 -16.78
N HIS A 67 -1.79 20.47 -16.54
CA HIS A 67 -2.59 19.77 -17.55
C HIS A 67 -4.08 20.13 -17.50
N THR A 68 -4.61 20.50 -16.32
CA THR A 68 -6.05 20.79 -16.15
C THR A 68 -6.33 21.70 -14.96
N LEU A 69 -7.49 22.36 -14.97
CA LEU A 69 -8.02 23.05 -13.80
C LEU A 69 -8.33 22.05 -12.68
N LEU A 70 -7.67 22.24 -11.54
CA LEU A 70 -7.85 21.46 -10.32
C LEU A 70 -8.73 22.22 -9.33
N LEU A 71 -9.90 21.66 -9.01
CA LEU A 71 -10.86 22.27 -8.09
C LEU A 71 -10.96 21.44 -6.81
N PRO A 72 -11.16 22.06 -5.63
CA PRO A 72 -11.41 21.31 -4.40
C PRO A 72 -12.68 20.45 -4.54
N SER A 73 -12.61 19.23 -4.01
CA SER A 73 -13.78 18.36 -3.88
C SER A 73 -14.63 18.80 -2.68
N PRO A 74 -15.97 18.64 -2.69
CA PRO A 74 -16.80 18.83 -1.50
C PRO A 74 -16.34 17.99 -0.30
N LEU A 75 -15.67 16.85 -0.55
CA LEU A 75 -15.08 16.02 0.51
C LEU A 75 -14.05 16.78 1.35
N GLN A 76 -13.39 17.81 0.80
CA GLN A 76 -12.38 18.58 1.50
C GLN A 76 -12.95 19.33 2.72
N GLU A 77 -14.24 19.65 2.72
CA GLU A 77 -14.93 20.30 3.84
C GLU A 77 -15.08 19.36 5.04
N LYS A 78 -15.22 18.05 4.79
CA LYS A 78 -15.39 17.02 5.81
C LYS A 78 -14.05 16.36 6.19
N TYR A 79 -13.14 16.22 5.24
CA TYR A 79 -11.88 15.50 5.39
C TYR A 79 -10.69 16.44 5.11
N GLY A 80 -10.03 16.91 6.17
CA GLY A 80 -8.86 17.79 6.08
C GLY A 80 -7.64 17.21 6.79
N SER A 81 -7.60 17.30 8.11
CA SER A 81 -6.52 16.70 8.91
C SER A 81 -7.05 16.21 10.23
N MET A 82 -6.43 15.18 10.80
CA MET A 82 -6.74 14.71 12.15
C MET A 82 -5.49 14.16 12.82
N ILE A 83 -5.54 14.12 14.15
CA ILE A 83 -4.51 13.49 14.98
C ILE A 83 -5.06 12.13 15.42
N ALA A 84 -4.21 11.11 15.36
CA ALA A 84 -4.54 9.76 15.81
C ALA A 84 -4.71 9.71 17.34
N MET A 85 -5.26 8.60 17.84
CA MET A 85 -5.47 8.36 19.27
C MET A 85 -4.17 8.32 20.10
N ASP A 86 -3.01 8.16 19.45
CA ASP A 86 -1.69 8.20 20.10
C ASP A 86 -1.15 9.62 20.29
N GLU A 87 -1.88 10.64 19.82
CA GLU A 87 -1.52 12.07 19.85
C GLU A 87 -0.21 12.45 19.13
N GLN A 88 0.44 11.48 18.46
CA GLN A 88 1.75 11.64 17.82
C GLN A 88 1.69 11.41 16.32
N THR A 89 0.72 10.63 15.84
CA THR A 89 0.55 10.33 14.43
C THR A 89 -0.47 11.28 13.82
N ARG A 90 -0.08 11.97 12.75
CA ARG A 90 -0.92 12.90 12.01
C ARG A 90 -1.42 12.26 10.72
N LEU A 91 -2.70 12.43 10.42
CA LEU A 91 -3.32 12.05 9.15
C LEU A 91 -3.72 13.32 8.42
N GLU A 92 -3.34 13.46 7.15
CA GLU A 92 -3.76 14.55 6.28
C GLU A 92 -4.43 14.01 5.03
N MET A 93 -5.52 14.67 4.64
CA MET A 93 -6.39 14.27 3.56
C MET A 93 -6.61 15.46 2.63
N LEU A 94 -6.31 15.27 1.35
CA LEU A 94 -6.60 16.24 0.31
C LEU A 94 -7.50 15.60 -0.75
N SER A 95 -8.46 16.36 -1.27
CA SER A 95 -9.38 15.89 -2.30
C SER A 95 -9.76 16.99 -3.29
N PHE A 96 -9.72 16.61 -4.56
CA PHE A 96 -9.94 17.50 -5.69
C PHE A 96 -10.74 16.79 -6.79
N LYS A 97 -11.23 17.57 -7.74
CA LYS A 97 -11.87 17.12 -8.97
C LYS A 97 -11.37 17.95 -10.15
N THR A 98 -11.52 17.40 -11.35
CA THR A 98 -11.22 18.10 -12.62
C THR A 98 -12.33 17.77 -13.64
N PRO A 99 -12.32 18.33 -14.86
CA PRO A 99 -13.29 17.96 -15.89
C PRO A 99 -13.33 16.47 -16.22
N LYS A 100 -12.19 15.75 -16.21
CA LYS A 100 -12.11 14.30 -16.51
C LYS A 100 -11.94 13.41 -15.26
N ILE A 101 -11.61 13.99 -14.11
CA ILE A 101 -11.36 13.27 -12.85
C ILE A 101 -12.52 13.49 -11.89
N ARG A 102 -13.22 12.41 -11.54
CA ARG A 102 -14.30 12.44 -10.53
C ARG A 102 -13.74 12.76 -9.15
N LEU A 103 -12.64 12.11 -8.77
CA LEU A 103 -11.98 12.33 -7.48
C LEU A 103 -10.48 12.04 -7.58
N LEU A 104 -9.67 13.08 -7.39
CA LEU A 104 -8.23 12.97 -7.08
C LEU A 104 -8.09 13.12 -5.56
N ARG A 105 -7.55 12.12 -4.87
CA ARG A 105 -7.43 12.18 -3.40
C ARG A 105 -6.11 11.62 -2.90
N SER A 106 -5.62 12.23 -1.84
CA SER A 106 -4.47 11.74 -1.09
C SER A 106 -4.80 11.62 0.39
N MET A 107 -4.29 10.57 1.02
CA MET A 107 -4.15 10.46 2.46
C MET A 107 -2.68 10.21 2.78
N SER A 108 -2.07 11.08 3.58
CA SER A 108 -0.76 10.84 4.18
C SER A 108 -0.92 10.56 5.67
N ILE A 109 -0.11 9.63 6.18
CA ILE A 109 0.00 9.37 7.62
C ILE A 109 1.45 9.56 8.00
N GLU A 110 1.73 10.49 8.89
CA GLU A 110 3.06 10.80 9.38
C GLU A 110 3.14 10.51 10.88
N GLY A 111 3.99 9.56 11.27
CA GLY A 111 4.29 9.25 12.65
C GLY A 111 5.75 8.80 12.82
N GLU A 112 6.19 8.66 14.07
CA GLU A 112 7.58 8.28 14.36
C GLU A 112 7.94 6.87 13.88
N ALA A 113 6.99 5.94 13.93
CA ALA A 113 7.21 4.53 13.60
C ALA A 113 6.81 4.18 12.15
N MET A 114 6.01 5.02 11.50
CA MET A 114 5.35 4.70 10.24
C MET A 114 5.09 5.94 9.38
N GLN A 115 5.26 5.79 8.06
CA GLN A 115 4.83 6.73 7.04
C GLN A 115 3.93 6.02 6.05
N VAL A 116 2.82 6.63 5.65
CA VAL A 116 1.89 6.07 4.67
C VAL A 116 1.52 7.12 3.63
N LEU A 117 1.42 6.68 2.38
CA LEU A 117 0.77 7.40 1.29
C LEU A 117 -0.32 6.50 0.70
N ASP A 118 -1.54 7.00 0.63
CA ASP A 118 -2.59 6.50 -0.25
C ASP A 118 -2.99 7.61 -1.22
N PHE A 119 -2.64 7.48 -2.48
CA PHE A 119 -2.90 8.46 -3.53
C PHE A 119 -3.58 7.79 -4.71
N ALA A 120 -4.67 8.37 -5.23
CA ALA A 120 -5.35 7.83 -6.40
C ALA A 120 -6.14 8.89 -7.15
N ALA A 121 -6.31 8.62 -8.43
CA ALA A 121 -7.15 9.42 -9.33
C ALA A 121 -8.24 8.51 -9.92
N PHE A 122 -9.48 8.79 -9.57
CA PHE A 122 -10.66 8.11 -10.10
C PHE A 122 -11.24 8.94 -11.26
N PRO A 123 -11.24 8.43 -12.50
CA PRO A 123 -11.81 9.14 -13.63
C PRO A 123 -13.33 9.23 -13.51
N LYS A 124 -13.94 10.17 -14.24
CA LYS A 124 -15.40 10.12 -14.45
C LYS A 124 -15.75 8.95 -15.38
N PRO A 125 -16.95 8.35 -15.28
CA PRO A 125 -17.31 7.16 -16.08
C PRO A 125 -17.30 7.37 -17.59
N GLU A 126 -17.41 8.60 -18.07
CA GLU A 126 -17.30 8.95 -19.49
C GLU A 126 -15.86 8.86 -20.00
N PHE A 127 -14.87 8.66 -19.13
CA PHE A 127 -13.48 8.43 -19.51
C PHE A 127 -13.03 7.09 -18.93
N ASP A 128 -12.85 6.08 -19.78
CA ASP A 128 -12.43 4.72 -19.41
C ASP A 128 -10.96 4.61 -18.95
N LEU A 129 -10.39 5.70 -18.45
CA LEU A 129 -9.00 5.77 -17.99
C LEU A 129 -8.69 4.71 -16.91
N PRO A 130 -7.46 4.19 -16.88
CA PRO A 130 -6.96 3.48 -15.71
C PRO A 130 -7.08 4.33 -14.43
N ILE A 131 -7.24 3.67 -13.29
CA ILE A 131 -7.19 4.31 -11.97
C ILE A 131 -5.73 4.45 -11.56
N PHE A 132 -5.21 5.67 -11.44
CA PHE A 132 -3.88 5.86 -10.86
C PHE A 132 -3.90 5.45 -9.39
N CYS A 133 -2.91 4.69 -8.93
CA CYS A 133 -2.88 4.11 -7.59
C CYS A 133 -1.45 4.12 -7.03
N GLY A 134 -1.24 4.85 -5.93
CA GLY A 134 0.00 4.87 -5.16
C GLY A 134 -0.28 4.56 -3.69
N ASN A 135 0.02 3.34 -3.27
CA ASN A 135 -0.15 2.85 -1.90
C ASN A 135 1.20 2.47 -1.30
N PHE A 136 1.78 3.36 -0.50
CA PHE A 136 3.10 3.19 0.10
C PHE A 136 2.96 3.09 1.61
N PHE A 137 3.55 2.05 2.19
CA PHE A 137 3.62 1.84 3.62
C PHE A 137 5.06 1.64 4.03
N THR A 138 5.54 2.47 4.94
CA THR A 138 6.95 2.51 5.34
C THR A 138 7.09 2.49 6.84
N THR A 139 8.03 1.68 7.29
CA THR A 139 8.48 1.56 8.68
C THR A 139 10.00 1.68 8.69
N ALA A 140 10.61 1.61 9.89
CA ALA A 140 12.06 1.75 10.03
C ALA A 140 12.85 0.74 9.17
N ASN A 141 12.29 -0.46 8.99
CA ASN A 141 13.02 -1.58 8.40
C ASN A 141 12.47 -2.04 7.05
N MET A 142 11.24 -1.64 6.70
CA MET A 142 10.51 -2.22 5.57
C MET A 142 9.60 -1.19 4.91
N ASN A 143 9.59 -1.25 3.59
CA ASN A 143 8.68 -0.54 2.70
C ASN A 143 7.83 -1.58 1.98
N ILE A 144 6.53 -1.37 1.89
CA ILE A 144 5.58 -2.16 1.10
C ILE A 144 4.91 -1.17 0.16
N VAL A 145 5.09 -1.38 -1.13
CA VAL A 145 4.69 -0.43 -2.17
C VAL A 145 3.85 -1.13 -3.21
N VAL A 146 2.72 -0.52 -3.53
CA VAL A 146 1.98 -0.74 -4.78
C VAL A 146 1.94 0.60 -5.50
N LEU A 147 2.50 0.66 -6.70
CA LEU A 147 2.35 1.78 -7.64
C LEU A 147 1.85 1.23 -8.96
N ASP A 148 0.74 1.73 -9.45
CA ASP A 148 0.12 1.22 -10.67
C ASP A 148 -0.80 2.24 -11.35
N LEU A 149 -1.08 1.96 -12.62
CA LEU A 149 -2.26 2.45 -13.31
C LEU A 149 -3.22 1.25 -13.35
N ASN A 150 -4.03 1.08 -12.31
CA ASN A 150 -4.93 -0.07 -12.21
C ASN A 150 -5.93 -0.04 -13.37
N PRO A 151 -6.07 -1.13 -14.15
CA PRO A 151 -6.97 -1.13 -15.28
C PRO A 151 -8.44 -1.05 -14.82
N LEU A 152 -9.23 -0.23 -15.51
CA LEU A 152 -10.67 -0.20 -15.28
C LEU A 152 -11.31 -1.51 -15.72
N HIS A 153 -10.92 -2.01 -16.89
CA HIS A 153 -11.38 -3.28 -17.48
C HIS A 153 -10.30 -4.34 -17.46
N ASP A 154 -10.67 -5.60 -17.26
CA ASP A 154 -9.72 -6.72 -17.13
C ASP A 154 -8.85 -6.91 -18.37
N VAL A 155 -7.56 -6.56 -18.25
CA VAL A 155 -6.55 -6.64 -19.31
C VAL A 155 -6.16 -8.05 -19.73
N THR A 156 -6.55 -9.09 -18.98
CA THR A 156 -6.31 -10.48 -19.36
C THR A 156 -7.34 -10.99 -20.36
N SER A 157 -8.58 -10.50 -20.27
CA SER A 157 -9.69 -10.86 -21.17
C SER A 157 -9.98 -9.79 -22.23
N ARG A 158 -9.79 -8.50 -21.93
CA ARG A 158 -10.00 -7.35 -22.81
C ARG A 158 -8.69 -6.86 -23.43
N ARG A 159 -8.27 -7.52 -24.51
CA ARG A 159 -7.04 -7.16 -25.24
C ARG A 159 -7.11 -5.76 -25.84
N ASP A 160 -8.27 -5.34 -26.32
CA ASP A 160 -8.54 -3.97 -26.81
C ASP A 160 -8.18 -2.91 -25.77
N TYR A 161 -8.58 -3.12 -24.51
CA TYR A 161 -8.27 -2.21 -23.41
C TYR A 161 -6.79 -2.27 -23.02
N LYS A 162 -6.19 -3.47 -23.03
CA LYS A 162 -4.75 -3.64 -22.78
C LYS A 162 -3.91 -2.86 -23.80
N GLU A 163 -4.17 -3.07 -25.08
CA GLU A 163 -3.45 -2.46 -26.20
C GLU A 163 -3.58 -0.92 -26.16
N LYS A 164 -4.81 -0.42 -25.89
CA LYS A 164 -5.10 1.01 -25.77
C LYS A 164 -4.23 1.71 -24.72
N TYR A 165 -4.02 1.09 -23.56
CA TYR A 165 -3.45 1.78 -22.40
C TYR A 165 -2.07 1.33 -21.97
N TYR A 166 -1.66 0.09 -22.24
CA TYR A 166 -0.47 -0.49 -21.59
C TYR A 166 0.68 -0.84 -22.53
N ASP A 167 0.43 -1.13 -23.80
CA ASP A 167 1.49 -1.55 -24.73
C ASP A 167 2.62 -0.52 -24.82
N ARG A 168 2.27 0.76 -24.89
CA ARG A 168 3.25 1.87 -24.91
C ARG A 168 3.92 2.12 -23.55
N LEU A 169 3.34 1.60 -22.46
CA LEU A 169 3.86 1.74 -21.10
C LEU A 169 4.70 0.55 -20.63
N LEU A 170 4.74 -0.56 -21.38
CA LEU A 170 5.56 -1.72 -21.02
C LEU A 170 7.04 -1.37 -20.78
N PRO A 171 7.71 -0.52 -21.59
CA PRO A 171 9.09 -0.12 -21.32
C PRO A 171 9.26 0.61 -19.96
N LEU A 172 8.27 1.43 -19.57
CA LEU A 172 8.26 2.10 -18.27
C LEU A 172 8.14 1.08 -17.13
N GLY A 173 7.22 0.12 -17.27
CA GLY A 173 7.07 -0.97 -16.32
C GLY A 173 8.35 -1.78 -16.15
N LEU A 174 8.96 -2.21 -17.26
CA LEU A 174 10.20 -2.98 -17.27
C LEU A 174 11.35 -2.26 -16.56
N LYS A 175 11.59 -0.98 -16.88
CA LYS A 175 12.59 -0.13 -16.23
C LYS A 175 12.49 -0.20 -14.71
N TYR A 176 11.28 -0.07 -14.16
CA TYR A 176 11.09 -0.04 -12.71
C TYR A 176 11.01 -1.42 -12.06
N THR A 177 10.65 -2.48 -12.79
CA THR A 177 10.72 -3.85 -12.25
C THR A 177 12.16 -4.32 -11.98
N GLU A 178 13.14 -3.79 -12.73
CA GLU A 178 14.56 -4.04 -12.47
C GLU A 178 15.06 -3.29 -11.22
N LEU A 179 14.59 -2.06 -11.03
CA LEU A 179 15.03 -1.19 -9.92
C LEU A 179 14.30 -1.48 -8.60
N LEU A 180 13.04 -1.91 -8.67
CA LEU A 180 12.13 -2.22 -7.58
C LEU A 180 11.60 -3.66 -7.77
N PRO A 181 12.35 -4.67 -7.29
CA PRO A 181 12.05 -6.07 -7.58
C PRO A 181 10.73 -6.52 -6.94
N TRP A 182 10.14 -7.55 -7.53
CA TRP A 182 8.86 -8.11 -7.09
C TRP A 182 8.82 -8.42 -5.59
N GLY A 183 7.75 -7.99 -4.91
CA GLY A 183 7.58 -8.08 -3.46
C GLY A 183 7.27 -9.49 -2.91
N GLY A 184 7.35 -10.53 -3.75
CA GLY A 184 6.97 -11.90 -3.43
C GLY A 184 5.45 -12.10 -3.39
N LYS A 185 5.00 -13.16 -2.70
CA LYS A 185 3.58 -13.50 -2.60
C LYS A 185 2.68 -12.34 -2.13
N LEU A 186 1.51 -12.23 -2.77
CA LEU A 186 0.42 -11.29 -2.42
C LEU A 186 -0.94 -12.00 -2.40
N THR A 187 -1.98 -11.30 -1.94
CA THR A 187 -3.37 -11.79 -2.03
C THR A 187 -3.73 -12.05 -3.49
N SER A 188 -4.05 -13.29 -3.83
CA SER A 188 -4.19 -13.73 -5.23
C SER A 188 -5.28 -12.97 -5.97
N GLU A 189 -6.40 -12.70 -5.32
CA GLU A 189 -7.53 -11.97 -5.89
C GLU A 189 -7.19 -10.51 -6.23
N SER A 190 -6.17 -9.92 -5.59
CA SER A 190 -5.72 -8.56 -5.92
C SER A 190 -5.13 -8.46 -7.34
N ILE A 191 -4.67 -9.57 -7.91
CA ILE A 191 -4.10 -9.58 -9.26
C ILE A 191 -5.13 -9.18 -10.33
N LYS A 192 -6.43 -9.42 -10.07
CA LYS A 192 -7.55 -9.05 -10.95
C LYS A 192 -7.67 -7.53 -11.17
N PHE A 193 -6.95 -6.72 -10.39
CA PHE A 193 -7.01 -5.25 -10.44
C PHE A 193 -5.65 -4.62 -10.77
N PHE A 194 -4.64 -5.41 -11.08
CA PHE A 194 -3.29 -4.93 -11.37
C PHE A 194 -3.01 -4.96 -12.86
N SER A 195 -2.27 -3.95 -13.33
CA SER A 195 -1.84 -3.87 -14.72
C SER A 195 -0.55 -4.68 -14.97
N PRO A 196 -0.19 -4.90 -16.25
CA PRO A 196 1.09 -5.50 -16.61
C PRO A 196 2.32 -4.63 -16.26
N ILE A 197 2.13 -3.38 -15.84
CA ILE A 197 3.20 -2.45 -15.41
C ILE A 197 3.21 -2.22 -13.90
N VAL A 198 2.39 -2.94 -13.12
CA VAL A 198 2.33 -2.77 -11.65
C VAL A 198 3.71 -2.90 -11.00
N ILE A 199 4.02 -2.00 -10.08
CA ILE A 199 5.14 -2.11 -9.15
C ILE A 199 4.57 -2.57 -7.81
N TRP A 200 4.60 -3.89 -7.58
CA TRP A 200 4.45 -4.47 -6.25
C TRP A 200 5.84 -4.87 -5.74
N THR A 201 6.32 -4.15 -4.73
CA THR A 201 7.68 -4.34 -4.20
C THR A 201 7.70 -4.27 -2.68
N LYS A 202 8.66 -4.99 -2.09
CA LYS A 202 9.05 -4.84 -0.68
C LYS A 202 10.55 -4.63 -0.60
N PHE A 203 11.00 -3.63 0.15
CA PHE A 203 12.43 -3.36 0.29
C PHE A 203 12.78 -2.72 1.63
N SER A 204 14.02 -2.91 2.07
CA SER A 204 14.56 -2.23 3.26
C SER A 204 14.81 -0.75 3.02
N SER A 205 14.54 0.07 4.02
CA SER A 205 14.62 1.52 3.92
C SER A 205 16.06 2.00 3.65
N SER A 206 16.24 2.74 2.55
CA SER A 206 17.48 3.45 2.20
C SER A 206 17.18 4.65 1.31
N ASN A 207 17.98 5.72 1.37
CA ASN A 207 17.76 6.91 0.55
C ASN A 207 17.68 6.58 -0.94
N SER A 208 18.62 5.78 -1.45
CA SER A 208 18.63 5.36 -2.86
C SER A 208 17.33 4.69 -3.31
N LYS A 209 16.72 3.82 -2.48
CA LYS A 209 15.45 3.17 -2.82
C LYS A 209 14.27 4.13 -2.78
N HIS A 210 14.30 5.12 -1.88
CA HIS A 210 13.28 6.17 -1.84
C HIS A 210 13.37 7.13 -3.02
N GLU A 211 14.59 7.46 -3.47
CA GLU A 211 14.81 8.26 -4.70
C GLU A 211 14.29 7.52 -5.94
N VAL A 212 14.54 6.20 -6.03
CA VAL A 212 13.98 5.35 -7.10
C VAL A 212 12.46 5.31 -7.01
N LEU A 213 11.87 5.14 -5.83
CA LEU A 213 10.42 5.15 -5.64
C LEU A 213 9.80 6.49 -6.04
N TYR A 214 10.44 7.61 -5.69
CA TYR A 214 10.00 8.95 -6.07
C TYR A 214 10.04 9.13 -7.58
N SER A 215 11.13 8.70 -8.23
CA SER A 215 11.27 8.72 -9.68
C SER A 215 10.19 7.88 -10.37
N ALA A 216 9.92 6.68 -9.84
CA ALA A 216 8.87 5.80 -10.33
C ALA A 216 7.50 6.46 -10.25
N PHE A 217 7.16 7.04 -9.09
CA PHE A 217 5.90 7.75 -8.91
C PHE A 217 5.75 8.91 -9.89
N MET A 218 6.79 9.73 -10.07
CA MET A 218 6.75 10.85 -10.99
C MET A 218 6.51 10.41 -12.44
N GLU A 219 7.23 9.40 -12.92
CA GLU A 219 7.10 8.92 -14.29
C GLU A 219 5.76 8.20 -14.53
N TYR A 220 5.28 7.40 -13.59
CA TYR A 220 3.97 6.75 -13.68
C TYR A 220 2.85 7.79 -13.67
N TYR A 221 2.95 8.81 -12.82
CA TYR A 221 1.91 9.84 -12.73
C TYR A 221 1.88 10.73 -13.98
N LYS A 222 3.04 11.08 -14.54
CA LYS A 222 3.13 11.78 -15.83
C LYS A 222 2.54 10.95 -16.96
N ALA A 223 2.88 9.66 -17.06
CA ALA A 223 2.29 8.76 -18.04
C ALA A 223 0.76 8.70 -17.91
N TRP A 224 0.24 8.67 -16.68
CA TRP A 224 -1.21 8.71 -16.46
C TRP A 224 -1.85 10.05 -16.87
N LEU A 225 -1.18 11.18 -16.63
CA LEU A 225 -1.65 12.50 -17.09
C LEU A 225 -1.66 12.60 -18.63
N GLU A 226 -0.65 12.04 -19.30
CA GLU A 226 -0.62 11.97 -20.78
C GLU A 226 -1.78 11.13 -21.32
N LEU A 227 -2.12 10.00 -20.67
CA LEU A 227 -3.32 9.24 -21.00
C LEU A 227 -4.60 10.06 -20.78
N MET A 228 -4.68 10.80 -19.67
CA MET A 228 -5.83 11.67 -19.37
C MET A 228 -6.03 12.76 -20.42
N GLU A 229 -4.96 13.37 -20.93
CA GLU A 229 -5.03 14.35 -22.02
C GLU A 229 -5.62 13.73 -23.30
N GLN A 230 -5.14 12.54 -23.65
CA GLN A 230 -5.55 11.79 -24.85
C GLN A 230 -6.93 11.13 -24.71
N ALA A 231 -7.47 11.01 -23.50
CA ALA A 231 -8.75 10.35 -23.25
C ALA A 231 -9.89 11.07 -23.99
N VAL A 232 -10.60 10.31 -24.82
CA VAL A 232 -11.82 10.71 -25.50
C VAL A 232 -13.01 10.39 -24.61
N GLU A 233 -13.98 11.31 -24.56
CA GLU A 233 -15.23 11.12 -23.84
C GLU A 233 -16.09 10.07 -24.55
N ASP A 234 -16.47 9.02 -23.84
CA ASP A 234 -17.46 8.05 -24.30
C ASP A 234 -18.84 8.71 -24.30
N THR A 235 -19.55 8.63 -25.44
CA THR A 235 -20.91 9.15 -25.58
C THR A 235 -21.97 8.05 -25.64
N ASP A 236 -21.57 6.78 -25.69
CA ASP A 236 -22.48 5.63 -25.65
C ASP A 236 -22.90 5.34 -24.19
N PRO A 237 -24.19 5.48 -23.84
CA PRO A 237 -24.68 5.19 -22.49
C PRO A 237 -24.34 3.79 -22.00
N SER A 238 -24.28 2.79 -22.90
CA SER A 238 -23.96 1.40 -22.54
C SER A 238 -22.51 1.25 -22.11
N GLN A 239 -21.60 1.91 -22.82
CA GLN A 239 -20.18 1.92 -22.49
C GLN A 239 -19.91 2.71 -21.20
N ILE A 240 -20.56 3.86 -21.02
CA ILE A 240 -20.48 4.64 -19.78
C ILE A 240 -20.98 3.81 -18.58
N ALA A 241 -22.09 3.09 -18.73
CA ALA A 241 -22.60 2.20 -17.69
C ALA A 241 -21.62 1.06 -17.36
N CYS A 242 -20.95 0.49 -18.37
CA CYS A 242 -19.90 -0.50 -18.17
C CYS A 242 -18.69 0.06 -17.41
N ASN A 243 -18.23 1.26 -17.77
CA ASN A 243 -17.13 1.97 -17.09
C ASN A 243 -17.48 2.27 -15.63
N LEU A 244 -18.71 2.73 -15.38
CA LEU A 244 -19.25 3.02 -14.06
C LEU A 244 -19.31 1.75 -13.20
N GLU A 245 -19.83 0.65 -13.73
CA GLU A 245 -19.89 -0.63 -13.01
C GLU A 245 -18.50 -1.17 -12.69
N ALA A 246 -17.55 -1.07 -13.63
CA ALA A 246 -16.17 -1.49 -13.42
C ALA A 246 -15.48 -0.68 -12.31
N GLN A 247 -15.67 0.63 -12.29
CA GLN A 247 -15.14 1.48 -11.21
C GLN A 247 -15.80 1.14 -9.87
N HIS A 248 -17.12 0.97 -9.85
CA HIS A 248 -17.86 0.60 -8.65
C HIS A 248 -17.37 -0.74 -8.08
N ARG A 249 -17.18 -1.76 -8.92
CA ARG A 249 -16.61 -3.06 -8.53
C ARG A 249 -15.22 -2.91 -7.90
N TYR A 250 -14.36 -2.07 -8.47
CA TYR A 250 -13.03 -1.79 -7.93
C TYR A 250 -13.10 -1.14 -6.54
N LEU A 251 -13.93 -0.10 -6.37
CA LEU A 251 -14.09 0.60 -5.10
C LEU A 251 -14.64 -0.33 -4.01
N THR A 252 -15.65 -1.13 -4.36
CA THR A 252 -16.26 -2.12 -3.46
C THR A 252 -15.25 -3.18 -3.02
N TRP A 253 -14.41 -3.68 -3.92
CA TRP A 253 -13.31 -4.58 -3.57
C TRP A 253 -12.35 -3.96 -2.56
N ARG A 254 -11.87 -2.75 -2.87
CA ARG A 254 -10.87 -2.05 -2.05
C ARG A 254 -11.43 -1.70 -0.66
N ALA A 255 -12.63 -1.14 -0.59
CA ALA A 255 -13.25 -0.76 0.69
C ALA A 255 -13.56 -1.94 1.62
N GLU A 256 -13.62 -3.16 1.10
CA GLU A 256 -13.82 -4.37 1.90
C GLU A 256 -12.49 -5.06 2.25
N LYS A 257 -11.56 -5.18 1.29
CA LYS A 257 -10.37 -6.06 1.41
C LYS A 257 -9.02 -5.35 1.47
N ASP A 258 -8.96 -4.01 1.40
CA ASP A 258 -7.70 -3.27 1.43
C ASP A 258 -6.89 -3.54 2.71
N PRO A 259 -5.56 -3.75 2.58
CA PRO A 259 -4.73 -4.10 3.73
C PRO A 259 -4.59 -3.02 4.80
N GLY A 260 -4.80 -1.75 4.44
CA GLY A 260 -4.64 -0.58 5.31
C GLY A 260 -5.70 -0.46 6.39
N HIS A 261 -6.83 -1.16 6.28
CA HIS A 261 -7.96 -1.03 7.23
C HIS A 261 -7.54 -1.23 8.68
N ARG A 262 -6.69 -2.23 8.95
CA ARG A 262 -6.24 -2.56 10.31
C ARG A 262 -5.36 -1.46 10.91
N VAL A 263 -4.62 -0.73 10.07
CA VAL A 263 -3.79 0.40 10.50
C VAL A 263 -4.70 1.57 10.86
N LEU A 264 -5.65 1.92 9.99
CA LEU A 264 -6.62 2.99 10.26
C LEU A 264 -7.44 2.74 11.52
N LYS A 265 -8.00 1.53 11.69
CA LYS A 265 -8.76 1.16 12.90
C LYS A 265 -7.94 1.35 14.18
N ARG A 266 -6.65 1.06 14.15
CA ARG A 266 -5.75 1.25 15.30
C ARG A 266 -5.46 2.72 15.59
N LEU A 267 -5.34 3.55 14.54
CA LEU A 267 -5.00 4.95 14.68
C LEU A 267 -6.20 5.82 15.07
N ILE A 268 -7.37 5.58 14.50
CA ILE A 268 -8.54 6.48 14.62
C ILE A 268 -9.82 5.78 15.10
N GLY A 269 -9.74 4.50 15.46
CA GLY A 269 -10.88 3.71 15.94
C GLY A 269 -11.79 3.20 14.82
N GLU A 270 -12.63 2.21 15.14
CA GLU A 270 -13.44 1.47 14.17
C GLU A 270 -14.42 2.37 13.39
N LYS A 271 -15.15 3.24 14.09
CA LYS A 271 -16.20 4.08 13.49
C LYS A 271 -15.62 5.06 12.47
N LEU A 272 -14.57 5.80 12.84
CA LEU A 272 -13.93 6.78 11.95
C LEU A 272 -13.17 6.09 10.82
N ALA A 273 -12.52 4.94 11.08
CA ALA A 273 -11.86 4.19 10.02
C ALA A 273 -12.86 3.71 8.95
N LYS A 274 -14.03 3.21 9.35
CA LYS A 274 -15.09 2.84 8.39
C LYS A 274 -15.59 4.03 7.58
N ASP A 275 -15.87 5.16 8.23
CA ASP A 275 -16.30 6.39 7.53
C ASP A 275 -15.22 6.87 6.54
N LEU A 276 -13.96 6.95 6.98
CA LEU A 276 -12.86 7.39 6.12
C LEU A 276 -12.63 6.46 4.93
N LEU A 277 -12.70 5.14 5.14
CA LEU A 277 -12.55 4.17 4.07
C LEU A 277 -13.63 4.30 3.01
N ARG A 278 -14.89 4.26 3.45
CA ARG A 278 -16.03 4.23 2.54
C ARG A 278 -16.28 5.59 1.89
N ASN A 279 -16.24 6.66 2.67
CA ASN A 279 -16.72 7.98 2.25
C ASN A 279 -15.61 8.91 1.77
N PHE A 280 -14.33 8.56 1.95
CA PHE A 280 -13.20 9.34 1.43
C PHE A 280 -12.29 8.52 0.51
N LEU A 281 -11.62 7.47 1.03
CA LEU A 281 -10.62 6.71 0.26
C LEU A 281 -11.22 6.01 -0.97
N PHE A 282 -12.44 5.50 -0.81
CA PHE A 282 -13.20 4.80 -1.85
C PHE A 282 -14.58 5.44 -2.08
N SER A 283 -14.68 6.77 -1.92
CA SER A 283 -15.91 7.52 -2.24
C SER A 283 -16.39 7.21 -3.67
N GLY A 284 -17.68 6.93 -3.82
CA GLY A 284 -18.29 6.41 -5.04
C GLY A 284 -19.02 5.09 -4.84
N ILE A 285 -18.85 4.37 -3.72
CA ILE A 285 -19.52 3.07 -3.52
C ILE A 285 -21.03 3.22 -3.41
N ASP A 286 -21.52 4.26 -2.74
CA ASP A 286 -22.96 4.48 -2.57
C ASP A 286 -23.57 5.21 -3.78
N GLU A 287 -22.76 5.92 -4.56
CA GLU A 287 -23.21 6.79 -5.64
C GLU A 287 -23.09 6.15 -7.04
N LEU A 288 -22.10 5.27 -7.26
CA LEU A 288 -21.84 4.67 -8.57
C LEU A 288 -22.58 3.36 -8.78
N GLY A 289 -23.20 2.74 -7.77
CA GLY A 289 -23.91 1.49 -7.97
C GLY A 289 -24.61 0.98 -6.71
N SER A 290 -25.41 -0.07 -6.88
CA SER A 290 -26.17 -0.70 -5.80
C SER A 290 -25.73 -2.15 -5.50
N LYS A 291 -24.89 -2.74 -6.35
CA LYS A 291 -24.35 -4.10 -6.14
C LYS A 291 -23.47 -4.14 -4.90
N THR A 292 -23.75 -5.09 -4.02
CA THR A 292 -22.97 -5.35 -2.81
C THR A 292 -21.63 -6.02 -3.12
N PHE A 293 -20.78 -6.18 -2.10
CA PHE A 293 -19.54 -6.94 -2.24
C PHE A 293 -19.79 -8.40 -2.68
N LEU A 294 -20.82 -9.06 -2.14
CA LEU A 294 -21.14 -10.45 -2.49
C LEU A 294 -21.76 -10.60 -3.88
N ASP A 295 -22.38 -9.55 -4.43
CA ASP A 295 -22.85 -9.56 -5.82
C ASP A 295 -21.67 -9.61 -6.82
N TYR A 296 -20.54 -8.98 -6.48
CA TYR A 296 -19.34 -9.00 -7.33
C TYR A 296 -18.38 -10.15 -7.02
N PHE A 297 -18.33 -10.58 -5.76
CA PHE A 297 -17.36 -11.56 -5.24
C PHE A 297 -18.08 -12.65 -4.43
N PRO A 298 -18.99 -13.42 -5.06
CA PRO A 298 -19.79 -14.43 -4.36
C PRO A 298 -18.94 -15.53 -3.72
N GLU A 299 -17.69 -15.72 -4.18
CA GLU A 299 -16.73 -16.65 -3.58
C GLU A 299 -16.38 -16.30 -2.10
N TYR A 300 -16.72 -15.11 -1.63
CA TYR A 300 -16.56 -14.69 -0.24
C TYR A 300 -17.81 -14.92 0.63
N SER A 301 -18.92 -15.42 0.09
CA SER A 301 -20.09 -15.74 0.91
C SER A 301 -19.77 -16.92 1.83
N ILE A 302 -20.15 -16.81 3.11
CA ILE A 302 -20.20 -17.96 4.02
C ILE A 302 -21.65 -18.44 4.21
N GLU A 303 -21.86 -19.54 4.93
CA GLU A 303 -23.15 -20.25 5.03
C GLU A 303 -24.31 -19.38 5.57
N ASP A 304 -24.02 -18.39 6.42
CA ASP A 304 -25.02 -17.48 6.99
C ASP A 304 -25.33 -16.26 6.09
N GLY A 305 -24.74 -16.19 4.89
CA GLY A 305 -24.92 -15.09 3.95
C GLY A 305 -24.07 -13.85 4.24
N THR A 306 -23.18 -13.89 5.23
CA THR A 306 -22.25 -12.80 5.52
C THR A 306 -20.93 -12.92 4.72
N ILE A 307 -20.12 -11.87 4.76
CA ILE A 307 -18.83 -11.80 4.05
C ILE A 307 -17.76 -12.51 4.88
N ASN A 308 -17.02 -13.43 4.26
CA ASN A 308 -15.86 -14.07 4.86
C ASN A 308 -14.81 -13.04 5.28
N GLU A 309 -14.43 -13.02 6.55
CA GLU A 309 -13.44 -12.07 7.11
C GLU A 309 -12.02 -12.26 6.55
N LYS A 310 -11.72 -13.42 5.95
CA LYS A 310 -10.43 -13.65 5.31
C LYS A 310 -10.24 -12.60 4.21
N ARG A 311 -9.01 -12.09 4.10
CA ARG A 311 -8.63 -11.20 2.99
C ARG A 311 -8.67 -11.93 1.65
N SER A 312 -8.32 -13.20 1.66
CA SER A 312 -8.17 -14.03 0.46
C SER A 312 -8.79 -15.40 0.74
N ILE A 313 -9.62 -15.87 -0.17
CA ILE A 313 -10.21 -17.21 -0.16
C ILE A 313 -9.23 -18.20 -0.79
N ILE A 314 -8.52 -17.77 -1.85
CA ILE A 314 -7.51 -18.58 -2.55
C ILE A 314 -6.21 -18.69 -1.73
N GLY A 315 -5.89 -17.65 -0.96
CA GLY A 315 -4.61 -17.50 -0.26
C GLY A 315 -3.62 -16.64 -1.04
N LYS A 316 -2.38 -16.57 -0.54
CA LYS A 316 -1.34 -15.76 -1.17
C LYS A 316 -0.62 -16.53 -2.28
N GLY A 317 -0.61 -15.98 -3.49
CA GLY A 317 0.02 -16.54 -4.68
C GLY A 317 1.07 -15.61 -5.29
N PHE A 318 1.58 -15.99 -6.47
CA PHE A 318 2.50 -15.20 -7.29
C PHE A 318 3.82 -14.84 -6.57
N GLU A 319 4.62 -15.86 -6.22
CA GLU A 319 5.96 -15.64 -5.66
C GLU A 319 6.87 -14.85 -6.62
N ASN A 320 6.69 -15.05 -7.92
CA ASN A 320 7.33 -14.28 -8.98
C ASN A 320 6.30 -13.37 -9.68
N ARG A 321 6.80 -12.34 -10.38
CA ARG A 321 5.97 -11.44 -11.20
C ARG A 321 5.17 -12.27 -12.22
N PRO A 322 3.82 -12.16 -12.26
CA PRO A 322 2.99 -13.00 -13.11
C PRO A 322 2.75 -12.41 -14.52
N TRP A 323 3.57 -11.46 -14.96
CA TRP A 323 3.59 -10.97 -16.34
C TRP A 323 4.98 -11.13 -16.93
N ASP A 324 5.04 -11.52 -18.20
CA ASP A 324 6.28 -11.57 -18.95
C ASP A 324 6.72 -10.16 -19.43
N LYS A 325 7.79 -10.09 -20.21
CA LYS A 325 8.33 -8.83 -20.74
C LYS A 325 7.42 -8.11 -21.74
N ASN A 326 6.46 -8.82 -22.33
CA ASN A 326 5.47 -8.27 -23.25
C ASN A 326 4.16 -7.93 -22.51
N GLY A 327 4.15 -8.01 -21.18
CA GLY A 327 2.97 -7.81 -20.37
C GLY A 327 1.91 -8.89 -20.55
N GLU A 328 2.27 -10.07 -21.06
CA GLU A 328 1.38 -11.23 -21.11
C GLU A 328 1.33 -11.90 -19.76
N PHE A 329 0.12 -12.24 -19.30
CA PHE A 329 -0.07 -12.89 -18.01
C PHE A 329 0.41 -14.34 -18.09
N ILE A 330 1.37 -14.70 -17.24
CA ILE A 330 1.99 -16.04 -17.13
C ILE A 330 1.84 -16.63 -15.73
N GLY A 331 1.05 -16.00 -14.86
CA GLY A 331 0.74 -16.56 -13.56
C GLY A 331 -0.03 -17.87 -13.73
N ASN A 332 0.45 -18.96 -13.10
CA ASN A 332 -0.27 -20.24 -13.10
C ASN A 332 -1.74 -19.99 -12.75
N ASP A 333 -2.63 -20.44 -13.63
CA ASP A 333 -4.07 -20.36 -13.43
C ASP A 333 -4.37 -20.99 -12.06
N LEU A 334 -4.95 -20.23 -11.14
CA LEU A 334 -5.25 -20.68 -9.76
C LEU A 334 -6.38 -21.73 -9.73
N ARG A 335 -6.65 -22.38 -10.86
CA ARG A 335 -7.52 -23.51 -11.05
C ARG A 335 -6.67 -24.79 -11.07
N ASN A 336 -6.23 -25.21 -9.88
CA ASN A 336 -6.02 -26.61 -9.54
C ASN A 336 -6.46 -26.82 -8.10
#